data_AF-A0A9D2G952-F1
#
_entry.id   AF-A0A9D2G952-F1
#
_cell.length_a   1.000
_cell.length_b   1.000
_cell.length_c   1.000
_cell.angle_alpha   90.00
_cell.angle_beta   90.00
_cell.angle_gamma   90.00
#
_symmetry.space_group_name_H-M   'P 1'
#
loop_
_entity.id
_entity.type
_entity.pdbx_description
1 polymer ?
#
loop_
_entity_poly.entity_id
_entity_poly.type
_entity_poly.pdbx_seq_one_letter_code
_entity_poly.pdbx_strand_id
1 'polypeptide(L)'
;MSEMLSAGKSKKEIALQLAEQGMRAPEIAKKIDAKYSTVYNWLNPDKCRPKKKAKEITVDYKNPDARSGWNADRKKCKTCRYRQAHYNPTDLNKGNCNYIEIAGHSRGCDVEDCDRYVKGTRMERKRKCTKI
;
A
#
# COMPACT_ATOMS: atom_id res chain seq x y z
N MET A 1 19.41 -6.10 -38.45
CA MET A 1 18.22 -6.64 -37.77
C MET A 1 18.00 -5.89 -36.45
N SER A 2 17.55 -4.64 -36.51
CA SER A 2 17.04 -3.90 -35.35
C SER A 2 15.58 -3.62 -35.62
N GLU A 3 14.72 -4.57 -35.28
CA GLU A 3 13.28 -4.36 -35.38
C GLU A 3 12.84 -3.31 -34.37
N MET A 4 12.14 -2.32 -34.92
CA MET A 4 11.55 -1.18 -34.25
C MET A 4 10.63 -1.65 -33.12
N LEU A 5 10.98 -1.30 -31.87
CA LEU A 5 10.07 -1.44 -30.75
C LEU A 5 8.85 -0.54 -31.01
N SER A 6 7.75 -1.20 -31.39
CA SER A 6 6.49 -0.61 -31.84
C SER A 6 6.05 0.56 -30.97
N ALA A 7 5.97 1.74 -31.59
CA ALA A 7 5.49 2.97 -30.99
C ALA A 7 4.10 2.78 -30.35
N GLY A 8 4.02 2.95 -29.02
CA GLY A 8 2.77 3.00 -28.27
C GLY A 8 2.51 1.85 -27.28
N LYS A 9 3.26 0.74 -27.31
CA LYS A 9 3.05 -0.37 -26.36
C LYS A 9 3.71 -0.11 -25.01
N SER A 10 3.02 -0.44 -23.93
CA SER A 10 3.58 -0.34 -22.57
C SER A 10 4.73 -1.33 -22.37
N LYS A 11 5.67 -1.02 -21.45
CA LYS A 11 6.78 -1.93 -21.10
C LYS A 11 6.29 -3.34 -20.70
N LYS A 12 5.08 -3.45 -20.14
CA LYS A 12 4.45 -4.73 -19.77
C LYS A 12 4.05 -5.55 -21.00
N GLU A 13 3.42 -4.93 -21.99
CA GLU A 13 3.01 -5.61 -23.23
C GLU A 13 4.23 -6.11 -24.02
N ILE A 14 5.28 -5.30 -24.08
CA ILE A 14 6.56 -5.70 -24.69
C ILE A 14 7.15 -6.89 -23.93
N ALA A 15 7.11 -6.88 -22.60
CA ALA A 15 7.59 -8.00 -21.78
C ALA A 15 6.79 -9.30 -22.01
N LEU A 16 5.48 -9.22 -22.21
CA LEU A 16 4.63 -10.37 -22.50
C LEU A 16 4.93 -10.96 -23.89
N GLN A 17 5.08 -10.11 -24.91
CA GLN A 17 5.46 -10.54 -26.27
C GLN A 17 6.83 -11.22 -26.29
N LEU A 18 7.82 -10.66 -25.60
CA LEU A 18 9.15 -11.27 -25.50
C LEU A 18 9.14 -12.60 -24.73
N ALA A 19 8.26 -12.75 -23.74
CA ALA A 19 8.11 -14.01 -23.02
C ALA A 19 7.41 -15.09 -23.85
N GLU A 20 6.43 -14.72 -24.68
CA GLU A 20 5.79 -15.62 -25.66
C GLU A 20 6.78 -16.13 -26.71
N GLN A 21 7.78 -15.30 -27.06
CA GLN A 21 8.92 -15.68 -27.89
C GLN A 21 9.95 -16.59 -27.17
N GLY A 22 9.67 -17.03 -25.93
CA GLY A 22 10.52 -17.93 -25.15
C GLY A 22 11.68 -17.27 -24.42
N MET A 23 11.75 -15.93 -24.41
CA MET A 23 12.83 -15.19 -23.77
C MET A 23 12.68 -15.20 -22.24
N ARG A 24 13.79 -15.32 -21.51
CA ARG A 24 13.74 -15.44 -20.04
C ARG A 24 13.61 -14.06 -19.41
N ALA A 25 12.94 -13.99 -18.25
CA ALA A 25 12.76 -12.75 -17.48
C ALA A 25 14.02 -11.86 -17.30
N PRO A 26 15.24 -12.37 -17.03
CA PRO A 26 16.43 -11.51 -16.92
C PRO A 26 16.85 -10.87 -18.24
N GLU A 27 16.59 -11.53 -19.37
CA GLU A 27 16.92 -11.02 -20.71
C GLU A 27 15.92 -9.94 -21.11
N ILE A 28 14.64 -10.19 -20.84
CA ILE A 28 13.55 -9.21 -21.03
C ILE A 28 13.84 -7.95 -20.21
N ALA A 29 14.23 -8.09 -18.94
CA ALA A 29 14.56 -6.97 -18.05
C ALA A 29 15.67 -6.07 -18.61
N LYS A 30 16.73 -6.67 -19.17
CA LYS A 30 17.82 -5.95 -19.84
C LYS A 30 17.34 -5.26 -21.11
N LYS A 31 16.48 -5.92 -21.90
CA LYS A 31 16.01 -5.42 -23.20
C LYS A 31 15.05 -4.23 -23.09
N ILE A 32 14.21 -4.19 -22.06
CA ILE A 32 13.19 -3.13 -21.88
C ILE A 32 13.57 -2.07 -20.82
N ASP A 33 14.78 -2.16 -20.28
CA ASP A 33 15.27 -1.36 -19.16
C ASP A 33 14.25 -1.34 -17.99
N ALA A 34 14.06 -2.51 -17.38
CA ALA A 34 13.19 -2.69 -16.23
C ALA A 34 13.85 -3.58 -15.17
N LYS A 35 13.42 -3.43 -13.91
CA LYS A 35 13.88 -4.31 -12.83
C LYS A 35 13.40 -5.74 -13.07
N TYR A 36 14.28 -6.72 -12.86
CA TYR A 36 13.95 -8.15 -12.93
C TYR A 36 12.70 -8.51 -12.13
N SER A 37 12.58 -8.02 -10.89
CA SER A 37 11.42 -8.29 -10.02
C SER A 37 10.11 -7.80 -10.62
N THR A 38 10.13 -6.65 -11.31
CA THR A 38 8.95 -6.10 -12.00
C THR A 38 8.54 -7.00 -13.16
N VAL A 39 9.49 -7.41 -14.00
CA VAL A 39 9.24 -8.34 -15.12
C VAL A 39 8.74 -9.69 -14.61
N TYR A 40 9.37 -10.24 -13.57
CA TYR A 40 8.96 -11.50 -12.95
C TYR A 40 7.52 -11.45 -12.45
N ASN A 41 7.12 -10.34 -11.81
CA ASN A 41 5.75 -10.13 -11.35
C ASN A 41 4.73 -9.99 -12.50
N TRP A 42 5.12 -9.40 -13.63
CA TRP A 42 4.26 -9.32 -14.81
C TRP A 42 4.03 -10.70 -15.45
N LEU A 43 5.06 -11.56 -15.45
CA LEU A 43 5.01 -12.90 -16.02
C LEU A 43 4.40 -13.94 -15.06
N ASN A 44 4.38 -13.66 -13.76
CA ASN A 44 3.85 -14.56 -12.73
C ASN A 44 2.84 -13.82 -11.83
N PRO A 45 1.69 -13.36 -12.37
CA PRO A 45 0.71 -12.61 -11.61
C PRO A 45 0.17 -13.40 -10.40
N ASP A 46 0.05 -14.73 -10.53
CA ASP A 46 -0.38 -15.62 -9.43
C ASP A 46 0.63 -15.71 -8.29
N LYS A 47 1.91 -15.44 -8.58
CA LYS A 47 2.98 -15.33 -7.58
C LYS A 47 3.09 -13.92 -6.99
N CYS A 48 2.30 -12.93 -7.47
CA CYS A 48 2.08 -11.68 -6.72
C CYS A 48 1.36 -12.07 -5.43
N ARG A 49 2.11 -12.33 -4.36
CA ARG A 49 1.53 -12.56 -3.03
C ARG A 49 0.81 -11.27 -2.66
N PRO A 50 -0.54 -11.24 -2.57
CA PRO A 50 -1.20 -10.10 -1.99
C PRO A 50 -0.64 -9.97 -0.57
N LYS A 51 -0.12 -8.79 -0.24
CA LYS A 51 0.23 -8.53 1.16
C LYS A 51 -1.01 -8.85 2.01
N LYS A 52 -0.83 -9.58 3.12
CA LYS A 52 -1.93 -9.96 4.02
C LYS A 52 -2.80 -8.72 4.24
N LYS A 53 -4.03 -8.74 3.72
CA LYS A 53 -4.97 -7.64 3.95
C LYS A 53 -5.07 -7.49 5.47
N ALA A 54 -4.90 -6.27 5.98
CA ALA A 54 -5.23 -6.01 7.36
C ALA A 54 -6.67 -6.50 7.57
N LYS A 55 -6.94 -7.19 8.70
CA LYS A 55 -8.28 -7.69 9.03
C LYS A 55 -9.29 -6.57 8.78
N GLU A 56 -10.39 -6.91 8.11
CA GLU A 56 -11.48 -5.97 7.83
C GLU A 56 -11.92 -5.31 9.14
N ILE A 57 -11.97 -3.99 9.11
CA ILE A 57 -12.34 -3.17 10.26
C ILE A 57 -13.83 -2.94 10.19
N THR A 58 -14.54 -3.20 11.30
CA THR A 58 -15.86 -2.62 11.53
C THR A 58 -15.69 -1.11 11.59
N VAL A 59 -16.30 -0.39 10.64
CA VAL A 59 -16.34 1.08 10.64
C VAL A 59 -16.66 1.62 12.04
N ASP A 60 -15.91 2.62 12.50
CA ASP A 60 -16.15 3.35 13.75
C ASP A 60 -16.09 2.61 15.07
N TYR A 61 -15.18 1.64 15.22
CA TYR A 61 -14.88 1.06 16.53
C TYR A 61 -14.55 2.14 17.58
N LYS A 62 -15.39 2.20 18.62
CA LYS A 62 -15.15 2.92 19.88
C LYS A 62 -14.46 2.01 20.88
N ASN A 63 -13.30 2.44 21.37
CA ASN A 63 -12.59 1.73 22.43
C ASN A 63 -13.34 1.91 23.76
N PRO A 64 -13.82 0.83 24.41
CA PRO A 64 -14.50 0.94 25.71
C PRO A 64 -13.57 1.45 26.82
N ASP A 65 -12.24 1.30 26.67
CA ASP A 65 -11.26 1.79 27.65
C ASP A 65 -10.98 3.30 27.52
N ALA A 66 -11.55 3.98 26.52
CA ALA A 66 -11.32 5.40 26.30
C ALA A 66 -11.99 6.23 27.41
N ARG A 67 -11.18 7.04 28.10
CA ARG A 67 -11.60 8.01 29.12
C ARG A 67 -10.86 9.32 28.90
N SER A 68 -11.39 10.44 29.40
CA SER A 68 -10.70 11.72 29.21
C SER A 68 -9.26 11.69 29.76
N GLY A 69 -8.32 12.30 29.05
CA GLY A 69 -6.88 12.34 29.30
C GLY A 69 -6.09 11.06 28.98
N TRP A 70 -6.74 9.96 28.58
CA TRP A 70 -6.06 8.66 28.46
C TRP A 70 -5.01 8.56 27.33
N ASN A 71 -5.06 9.49 26.37
CA ASN A 71 -4.10 9.62 25.28
C ASN A 71 -3.44 11.01 25.24
N ALA A 72 -3.41 11.73 26.37
CA ALA A 72 -2.70 13.02 26.49
C ALA A 72 -1.22 12.90 26.08
N ASP A 73 -0.56 11.79 26.42
CA ASP A 73 0.84 11.51 26.04
C ASP A 73 1.02 10.99 24.60
N ARG A 74 -0.09 10.89 23.85
CA ARG A 74 -0.17 10.38 22.47
C ARG A 74 0.35 8.95 22.28
N LYS A 75 0.57 8.16 23.34
CA LYS A 75 1.11 6.78 23.22
C LYS A 75 0.14 5.83 22.52
N LYS A 76 -1.17 6.06 22.64
CA LYS A 76 -2.18 5.22 21.97
C LYS A 76 -2.17 5.49 20.47
N CYS A 77 -2.06 6.74 20.05
CA CYS A 77 -1.85 7.08 18.64
C CYS A 77 -0.59 6.43 18.04
N LYS A 78 0.49 6.27 18.82
CA LYS A 78 1.73 5.60 18.36
C LYS A 78 1.57 4.10 18.09
N THR A 79 0.64 3.44 18.78
CA THR A 79 0.39 1.98 18.70
C THR A 79 -0.91 1.64 17.96
N CYS A 80 -1.64 2.66 17.51
CA CYS A 80 -2.91 2.52 16.81
C CYS A 80 -2.73 1.95 15.40
N ARG A 81 -3.63 1.05 14.98
CA ARG A 81 -3.68 0.53 13.59
C ARG A 81 -3.83 1.63 12.54
N TYR A 82 -4.47 2.75 12.90
CA TYR A 82 -4.70 3.92 12.04
C TYR A 82 -3.51 4.90 11.97
N ARG A 83 -2.41 4.66 12.70
CA ARG A 83 -1.22 5.52 12.64
C ARG A 83 -0.69 5.59 11.20
N GLN A 84 -0.21 6.72 10.68
CA GLN A 84 0.50 6.80 9.38
C GLN A 84 1.95 6.27 9.45
N ALA A 85 2.49 5.77 8.32
CA ALA A 85 3.78 5.08 8.29
C ALA A 85 4.86 6.12 8.35
N HIS A 86 6.10 5.70 8.60
CA HIS A 86 7.23 6.61 8.57
C HIS A 86 7.21 7.47 7.30
N TYR A 87 7.66 8.70 7.52
CA TYR A 87 7.78 9.82 6.59
C TYR A 87 7.75 9.41 5.11
N ASN A 88 6.64 9.74 4.45
CA ASN A 88 6.62 9.85 3.00
C ASN A 88 6.82 11.34 2.69
N PRO A 89 7.90 11.73 2.01
CA PRO A 89 8.20 13.14 1.71
C PRO A 89 7.12 13.84 0.86
N THR A 90 6.24 13.09 0.20
CA THR A 90 5.09 13.61 -0.56
C THR A 90 3.80 13.70 0.24
N ASP A 91 3.73 13.11 1.44
CA ASP A 91 2.55 13.25 2.31
C ASP A 91 2.71 14.55 3.12
N LEU A 92 1.98 15.61 2.74
CA LEU A 92 1.90 16.88 3.51
C LEU A 92 1.45 16.66 4.97
N ASN A 93 0.83 15.52 5.23
CA ASN A 93 0.35 15.04 6.52
C ASN A 93 1.45 14.27 7.28
N LYS A 94 2.47 15.00 7.75
CA LYS A 94 3.59 14.49 8.55
C LYS A 94 3.10 13.85 9.87
N GLY A 95 2.95 12.53 9.90
CA GLY A 95 2.64 11.80 11.14
C GLY A 95 1.16 11.79 11.55
N ASN A 96 0.25 12.07 10.62
CA ASN A 96 -1.19 12.12 10.90
C ASN A 96 -1.82 10.73 11.00
N CYS A 97 -3.12 10.72 11.27
CA CYS A 97 -3.88 9.49 11.41
C CYS A 97 -4.68 9.19 10.13
N ASN A 98 -4.51 7.98 9.57
CA ASN A 98 -5.23 7.51 8.38
C ASN A 98 -6.70 7.15 8.65
N TYR A 99 -7.25 7.48 9.82
CA TYR A 99 -8.64 7.16 10.14
C TYR A 99 -9.59 7.70 9.08
N ILE A 100 -9.43 8.95 8.64
CA ILE A 100 -10.31 9.60 7.67
C ILE A 100 -10.27 8.86 6.32
N GLU A 101 -9.09 8.45 5.85
CA GLU A 101 -8.97 7.69 4.60
C GLU A 101 -9.66 6.32 4.66
N ILE A 102 -9.75 5.73 5.86
CA ILE A 102 -10.29 4.40 6.08
C ILE A 102 -11.78 4.43 6.37
N ALA A 103 -12.23 5.38 7.22
CA ALA A 103 -13.60 5.51 7.69
C ALA A 103 -14.43 6.46 6.82
N GLY A 104 -13.81 7.35 6.04
CA GLY A 104 -14.51 8.30 5.17
C GLY A 104 -15.02 9.57 5.89
N HIS A 105 -14.78 9.71 7.19
CA HIS A 105 -15.16 10.89 7.97
C HIS A 105 -14.16 11.20 9.10
N SER A 106 -14.29 12.38 9.70
CA SER A 106 -13.50 12.80 10.86
C SER A 106 -13.94 12.05 12.13
N ARG A 107 -13.06 12.00 13.14
CA ARG A 107 -13.33 11.24 14.37
C ARG A 107 -14.32 11.91 15.32
N GLY A 108 -14.46 13.24 15.23
CA GLY A 108 -15.27 14.02 16.17
C GLY A 108 -14.76 13.97 17.63
N CYS A 109 -13.49 13.63 17.85
CA CYS A 109 -12.87 13.58 19.18
C CYS A 109 -11.52 14.32 19.17
N ASP A 110 -11.16 14.92 20.30
CA ASP A 110 -9.84 15.49 20.49
C ASP A 110 -8.74 14.42 20.48
N VAL A 111 -7.51 14.83 20.18
CA VAL A 111 -6.38 13.90 20.10
C VAL A 111 -6.09 13.27 21.47
N GLU A 112 -6.24 14.04 22.54
CA GLU A 112 -5.97 13.62 23.92
C GLU A 112 -7.01 12.62 24.43
N ASP A 113 -8.22 12.70 23.87
CA ASP A 113 -9.40 11.91 24.25
C ASP A 113 -9.85 10.95 23.15
N CYS A 114 -8.96 10.66 22.19
CA CYS A 114 -9.31 9.90 21.00
C CYS A 114 -9.86 8.51 21.36
N ASP A 115 -11.17 8.32 21.20
CA ASP A 115 -11.88 7.08 21.53
C ASP A 115 -11.84 6.03 20.40
N ARG A 116 -11.42 6.41 19.19
CA ARG A 116 -11.31 5.54 18.01
C ARG A 116 -9.99 4.74 17.94
N TYR A 117 -9.44 4.34 19.09
CA TYR A 117 -8.19 3.56 19.14
C TYR A 117 -8.45 2.08 18.89
N VAL A 118 -7.70 1.50 17.94
CA VAL A 118 -7.63 0.05 17.75
C VAL A 118 -6.17 -0.38 17.89
N LYS A 119 -5.88 -1.29 18.83
CA LYS A 119 -4.55 -1.90 18.98
C LYS A 119 -4.31 -2.91 17.85
N GLY A 120 -3.13 -2.90 17.25
CA GLY A 120 -2.70 -3.98 16.37
C GLY A 120 -1.77 -3.57 15.25
N THR A 121 -1.60 -4.47 14.28
CA THR A 121 -0.76 -4.22 13.11
C THR A 121 -1.27 -3.04 12.31
N ARG A 122 -0.34 -2.20 11.90
CA ARG A 122 -0.58 -1.08 11.01
C ARG A 122 -1.39 -1.51 9.78
N MET A 123 -2.40 -0.73 9.44
CA MET A 123 -3.06 -0.86 8.13
C MET A 123 -2.11 -0.28 7.07
N GLU A 124 -1.61 -1.14 6.17
CA GLU A 124 -0.90 -0.63 4.99
C GLU A 124 -1.91 0.03 4.06
N ARG A 125 -1.51 1.17 3.46
CA ARG A 125 -2.24 1.73 2.32
C ARG A 125 -2.41 0.61 1.31
N LYS A 126 -3.63 0.45 0.79
CA LYS A 126 -3.96 -0.53 -0.24
C LYS A 126 -3.09 -0.24 -1.46
N ARG A 127 -1.87 -0.80 -1.51
CA ARG A 127 -1.07 -0.79 -2.72
C ARG A 127 -1.86 -1.63 -3.70
N LYS A 128 -2.33 -1.00 -4.77
CA LYS A 128 -2.86 -1.72 -5.92
C LYS A 128 -1.70 -2.60 -6.41
N CYS A 129 -1.62 -3.89 -6.01
CA CYS A 129 -1.10 -4.88 -6.97
C CYS A 129 -2.20 -4.82 -8.02
N THR A 130 -1.91 -4.10 -9.11
CA THR A 130 -2.82 -3.96 -10.24
C THR A 130 -3.01 -5.36 -10.79
N LYS A 131 -3.97 -6.09 -10.24
CA LYS A 131 -4.61 -7.19 -10.95
C LYS A 131 -5.33 -6.49 -12.09
N ILE A 132 -4.73 -6.64 -13.27
CA ILE A 132 -5.40 -6.37 -14.54
C ILE A 132 -6.23 -7.60 -14.81
#